data_AF-A0A9Q1N2H7-F1
#
_entry.id   AF-A0A9Q1N2H7-F1
#
_cell.length_a   1.000
_cell.length_b   1.000
_cell.length_c   1.000
_cell.angle_alpha   90.00
_cell.angle_beta   90.00
_cell.angle_gamma   90.00
#
_symmetry.space_group_name_H-M   'P 1'
#
loop_
_entity.id
_entity.type
_entity.pdbx_description
1 polymer ?
#
loop_
_entity_poly.entity_id
_entity_poly.type
_entity_poly.pdbx_seq_one_letter_code
_entity_poly.pdbx_strand_id
1 'polypeptide(L)'
;MGNSNSLLNELNVTKKQLETSRSQIIVLNQQLKSTSQLVNELLAQLNILNQSINRTNDSTLLNFNDLLDDLSNEAKHALGPHKLPLWYSPRSGTDEVYASVGGGCLSYKEDLAQYMTYRVGKECPVDDVFAQRLMLKGCEPLPRSRCHPKAPVGYVEPTPLPKSLWSTPPDTNCFDLQFREKQRWQFDNGGLDFGMGEVMATRRKGTIRIGLDIGGGTGTFAARMKERNVNIVTTSMNLDGPFNSFIASRGLISMHVGVSQRLPFFENTLDIGYRALYAYSE
;
A
#
# COMPACT_ATOMS: atom_id res chain seq x y z
N MET A 1 -33.27 77.65 35.55
CA MET A 1 -31.87 77.39 35.94
C MET A 1 -31.49 75.92 35.69
N GLY A 2 -31.47 75.45 34.43
CA GLY A 2 -31.24 74.01 34.12
C GLY A 2 -30.26 73.71 32.97
N ASN A 3 -29.69 74.73 32.31
CA ASN A 3 -28.98 74.55 31.04
C ASN A 3 -27.45 74.32 31.20
N SER A 4 -26.85 74.86 32.27
CA SER A 4 -25.39 74.80 32.48
C SER A 4 -24.89 73.37 32.79
N ASN A 5 -25.64 72.61 33.60
CA ASN A 5 -25.26 71.25 33.97
C ASN A 5 -25.40 70.26 32.81
N SER A 6 -26.33 70.49 31.88
CA SER A 6 -26.51 69.68 30.67
C SER A 6 -25.32 69.85 29.72
N LEU A 7 -24.95 71.12 29.46
CA LEU A 7 -23.80 71.46 28.62
C LEU A 7 -22.47 70.94 29.19
N LEU A 8 -22.30 71.00 30.52
CA LEU A 8 -21.11 70.45 31.17
C LEU A 8 -21.04 68.92 31.03
N ASN A 9 -22.18 68.23 31.06
CA ASN A 9 -22.24 66.79 30.88
C ASN A 9 -21.93 66.40 29.42
N GLU A 10 -22.48 67.12 28.44
CA GLU A 10 -22.15 66.94 27.02
C GLU A 10 -20.66 67.20 26.72
N LEU A 11 -20.07 68.22 27.35
CA LEU A 11 -18.64 68.50 27.22
C LEU A 11 -17.77 67.37 27.78
N ASN A 12 -18.16 66.79 28.93
CA ASN A 12 -17.45 65.65 29.51
C ASN A 12 -17.60 64.37 28.66
N VAL A 13 -18.79 64.14 28.09
CA VAL A 13 -19.05 63.01 27.19
C VAL A 13 -18.23 63.14 25.89
N THR A 14 -18.22 64.33 25.27
CA THR A 14 -17.44 64.59 24.06
C THR A 14 -15.93 64.50 24.32
N LYS A 15 -15.45 64.98 25.47
CA LYS A 15 -14.05 64.80 25.88
C LYS A 15 -13.67 63.33 26.02
N LYS A 16 -14.53 62.52 26.65
CA LYS A 16 -14.32 61.08 26.79
C LYS A 16 -14.36 60.35 25.45
N GLN A 17 -15.26 60.73 24.55
CA GLN A 17 -15.32 60.21 23.19
C GLN A 17 -14.03 60.55 22.41
N LEU A 18 -13.54 61.78 22.52
CA LEU A 18 -12.30 62.22 21.87
C LEU A 18 -11.07 61.45 22.36
N GLU A 19 -10.96 61.22 23.67
CA GLU A 19 -9.90 60.39 24.27
C GLU A 19 -9.98 58.94 23.75
N THR A 20 -11.20 58.39 23.65
CA THR A 20 -11.44 57.05 23.09
C THR A 20 -11.03 56.99 21.61
N SER A 21 -11.45 57.94 20.78
CA SER A 21 -11.06 57.99 19.37
C SER A 21 -9.54 58.15 19.20
N ARG A 22 -8.87 58.94 20.05
CA ARG A 22 -7.40 59.06 20.02
C ARG A 22 -6.72 57.73 20.35
N SER A 23 -7.21 57.00 21.35
CA SER A 23 -6.67 55.66 21.66
C SER A 23 -6.87 54.67 20.51
N GLN A 24 -8.04 54.69 19.85
CA GLN A 24 -8.32 53.85 18.68
C GLN A 24 -7.40 54.15 17.50
N ILE A 25 -7.11 55.42 17.23
CA ILE A 25 -6.17 55.82 16.16
C ILE A 25 -4.75 55.30 16.44
N ILE A 26 -4.31 55.34 17.69
CA ILE A 26 -2.99 54.81 18.07
C ILE A 26 -2.92 53.30 17.83
N VAL A 27 -3.96 52.56 18.26
CA VAL A 27 -4.06 51.11 18.04
C VAL A 27 -4.09 50.77 16.55
N LEU A 28 -4.89 51.49 15.75
CA LEU A 28 -4.99 51.29 14.31
C LEU A 28 -3.66 51.57 13.60
N ASN A 29 -2.95 52.64 13.98
CA ASN A 29 -1.62 52.92 13.43
C ASN A 29 -0.61 51.82 13.77
N GLN A 30 -0.68 51.26 14.98
CA GLN A 30 0.17 50.15 15.39
C GLN A 30 -0.14 48.86 14.62
N GLN A 31 -1.43 48.56 14.40
CA GLN A 31 -1.85 47.44 13.56
C GLN A 31 -1.37 47.63 12.11
N LEU A 32 -1.57 48.81 11.53
CA LEU A 32 -1.14 49.11 10.15
C LEU A 32 0.39 48.91 9.98
N LYS A 33 1.18 49.35 10.97
CA LYS A 33 2.63 49.15 10.98
C LYS A 33 3.00 47.67 11.03
N SER A 34 2.32 46.89 11.87
CA SER A 34 2.53 45.45 11.98
C SER A 34 2.14 44.70 10.69
N THR A 35 0.99 45.04 10.09
CA THR A 35 0.55 44.46 8.82
C THR A 35 1.52 44.79 7.69
N SER A 36 2.00 46.03 7.62
CA SER A 36 3.00 46.44 6.63
C SER A 36 4.32 45.67 6.77
N GLN A 37 4.79 45.46 8.00
CA GLN A 37 5.98 44.62 8.25
C GLN A 37 5.77 43.19 7.77
N LEU A 38 4.64 42.57 8.12
CA LEU A 38 4.33 41.20 7.74
C LEU A 38 4.21 41.03 6.21
N VAL A 39 3.60 42.00 5.53
CA VAL A 39 3.52 41.99 4.05
C VAL A 39 4.90 42.09 3.42
N ASN A 40 5.78 42.96 3.93
CA ASN A 40 7.15 43.08 3.41
C ASN A 40 7.97 41.81 3.63
N GLU A 41 7.78 41.14 4.77
CA GLU A 41 8.45 39.89 5.11
C GLU A 41 7.95 38.75 4.22
N LEU A 42 6.64 38.68 3.96
CA LEU A 42 6.05 37.74 3.00
C LEU A 42 6.55 37.99 1.58
N LEU A 43 6.67 39.27 1.18
CA LEU A 43 7.19 39.65 -0.14
C LEU A 43 8.66 39.24 -0.30
N ALA A 44 9.46 39.38 0.75
CA ALA A 44 10.84 38.93 0.78
C ALA A 44 10.94 37.41 0.64
N GLN A 45 10.09 36.66 1.37
CA GLN A 45 10.02 35.20 1.24
C GLN A 45 9.60 34.77 -0.18
N LEU A 46 8.58 35.41 -0.76
CA LEU A 46 8.15 35.15 -2.14
C LEU A 46 9.24 35.45 -3.16
N ASN A 47 10.02 36.51 -2.96
CA ASN A 47 11.16 36.83 -3.83
C ASN A 47 12.29 35.80 -3.72
N ILE A 48 12.61 35.33 -2.51
CA ILE A 48 13.58 34.23 -2.31
C ILE A 48 13.08 32.96 -3.01
N LEU A 49 11.79 32.65 -2.88
CA LEU A 49 11.18 31.48 -3.50
C LEU A 49 11.17 31.59 -5.02
N ASN A 50 10.84 32.76 -5.58
CA ASN A 50 10.88 33.02 -7.02
C ASN A 50 12.32 32.99 -7.57
N GLN A 51 13.31 33.47 -6.80
CA GLN A 51 14.72 33.31 -7.16
C GLN A 51 15.17 31.84 -7.12
N SER A 52 14.65 31.04 -6.19
CA SER A 52 14.90 29.59 -6.17
C SER A 52 14.30 28.91 -7.41
N ILE A 53 13.08 29.30 -7.82
CA ILE A 53 12.41 28.80 -9.02
C ILE A 53 13.15 29.22 -10.30
N ASN A 54 13.61 30.47 -10.38
CA ASN A 54 14.36 30.96 -11.54
C ASN A 54 15.78 30.38 -11.62
N ARG A 55 16.40 29.98 -10.49
CA ARG A 55 17.62 29.16 -10.50
C ARG A 55 17.38 27.74 -11.00
N THR A 56 16.18 27.17 -10.81
CA THR A 56 15.80 25.87 -11.41
C THR A 56 15.38 25.94 -12.88
N ASN A 57 15.25 27.13 -13.48
CA ASN A 57 14.98 27.25 -14.92
C ASN A 57 16.22 26.97 -15.79
N ASP A 58 17.42 26.94 -15.20
CA ASP A 58 18.67 26.69 -15.91
C ASP A 58 19.43 25.51 -15.27
N SER A 59 18.76 24.35 -15.21
CA SER A 59 19.32 22.99 -15.31
C SER A 59 18.27 21.95 -14.92
N THR A 60 17.95 21.07 -15.88
CA THR A 60 17.45 19.71 -15.64
C THR A 60 16.17 19.62 -14.78
N LEU A 61 15.01 19.91 -15.39
CA LEU A 61 13.91 18.96 -15.18
C LEU A 61 14.49 17.62 -15.62
N LEU A 62 14.86 16.76 -14.67
CA LEU A 62 15.17 15.36 -14.97
C LEU A 62 13.99 14.87 -15.80
N ASN A 63 14.18 14.76 -17.11
CA ASN A 63 13.13 14.25 -17.95
C ASN A 63 12.89 12.85 -17.40
N PHE A 64 11.64 12.50 -17.08
CA PHE A 64 11.38 11.17 -16.53
C PHE A 64 11.92 10.07 -17.47
N ASN A 65 12.03 10.39 -18.76
CA ASN A 65 12.72 9.59 -19.76
C ASN A 65 14.23 9.42 -19.50
N ASP A 66 14.97 10.45 -19.11
CA ASP A 66 16.41 10.37 -18.76
C ASP A 66 16.62 9.49 -17.53
N LEU A 67 15.67 9.51 -16.58
CA LEU A 67 15.69 8.62 -15.41
C LEU A 67 15.49 7.15 -15.82
N LEU A 68 14.86 6.89 -16.96
CA LEU A 68 14.54 5.56 -17.44
C LEU A 68 15.55 5.04 -18.48
N ASP A 69 16.47 5.86 -19.01
CA ASP A 69 17.18 5.57 -20.25
C ASP A 69 17.95 4.25 -20.29
N ASP A 70 18.56 3.87 -19.17
CA ASP A 70 19.33 2.63 -19.00
C ASP A 70 18.48 1.36 -18.83
N LEU A 71 17.16 1.49 -18.76
CA LEU A 71 16.23 0.38 -18.51
C LEU A 71 15.72 -0.25 -19.81
N SER A 72 15.36 -1.54 -19.74
CA SER A 72 14.70 -2.22 -20.85
C SER A 72 13.37 -1.55 -21.20
N ASN A 73 12.95 -1.62 -22.47
CA ASN A 73 11.66 -1.05 -22.92
C ASN A 73 10.46 -1.51 -22.07
N GLU A 74 10.53 -2.72 -21.52
CA GLU A 74 9.51 -3.24 -20.63
C GLU A 74 9.52 -2.59 -19.25
N ALA A 75 10.69 -2.41 -18.65
CA ALA A 75 10.83 -1.68 -17.39
C ALA A 75 10.43 -0.21 -17.57
N LYS A 76 10.78 0.41 -18.70
CA LYS A 76 10.31 1.75 -19.10
C LYS A 76 8.78 1.81 -19.17
N HIS A 77 8.14 0.79 -19.73
CA HIS A 77 6.69 0.74 -19.81
C HIS A 77 6.01 0.50 -18.45
N ALA A 78 6.65 -0.25 -17.54
CA ALA A 78 6.08 -0.58 -16.24
C ALA A 78 6.23 0.55 -15.20
N LEU A 79 7.33 1.31 -15.26
CA LEU A 79 7.62 2.43 -14.34
C LEU A 79 7.29 3.80 -14.96
N GLY A 80 7.10 3.83 -16.28
CA GLY A 80 6.81 4.99 -17.10
C GLY A 80 5.45 5.64 -16.81
N PRO A 81 5.26 6.88 -17.26
CA PRO A 81 3.92 7.44 -17.38
C PRO A 81 3.08 6.60 -18.35
N HIS A 82 1.81 6.40 -17.99
CA HIS A 82 0.82 5.77 -18.84
C HIS A 82 -0.13 6.82 -19.40
N LYS A 83 -0.44 6.72 -20.70
CA LYS A 83 -1.46 7.57 -21.33
C LYS A 83 -2.83 7.32 -20.72
N LEU A 84 -3.55 8.40 -20.47
CA LEU A 84 -4.92 8.38 -19.99
C LEU A 84 -5.85 7.80 -21.07
N PRO A 85 -6.85 6.98 -20.69
CA PRO A 85 -7.82 6.43 -21.64
C PRO A 85 -8.61 7.48 -22.43
N LEU A 86 -8.74 8.70 -21.89
CA LEU A 86 -9.49 9.81 -22.51
C LEU A 86 -8.58 10.92 -23.06
N TRP A 87 -7.29 10.64 -23.27
CA TRP A 87 -6.32 11.52 -23.93
C TRP A 87 -5.99 12.86 -23.25
N TYR A 88 -6.79 13.33 -22.30
CA TYR A 88 -6.47 14.51 -21.49
C TYR A 88 -7.37 14.62 -20.27
N SER A 89 -6.82 14.98 -19.11
CA SER A 89 -7.58 15.30 -17.90
C SER A 89 -7.40 16.78 -17.54
N PRO A 90 -8.45 17.61 -17.66
CA PRO A 90 -8.39 19.03 -17.26
C PRO A 90 -8.08 19.25 -15.78
N ARG A 91 -8.31 18.24 -14.92
CA ARG A 91 -8.02 18.34 -13.48
C ARG A 91 -6.54 18.18 -13.16
N SER A 92 -5.86 17.29 -13.88
CA SER A 92 -4.42 17.05 -13.70
C SER A 92 -3.56 17.87 -14.67
N GLY A 93 -4.17 18.45 -15.71
CA GLY A 93 -3.46 19.23 -16.73
C GLY A 93 -2.60 18.39 -17.68
N THR A 94 -2.72 17.06 -17.62
CA THR A 94 -1.86 16.10 -18.32
C THR A 94 -2.71 15.05 -19.07
N ASP A 95 -2.11 14.45 -20.09
CA ASP A 95 -2.61 13.24 -20.77
C ASP A 95 -1.98 11.95 -20.22
N GLU A 96 -1.14 12.07 -19.19
CA GLU A 96 -0.36 11.00 -18.59
C GLU A 96 -0.60 10.88 -17.10
N VAL A 97 -0.52 9.65 -16.59
CA VAL A 97 -0.56 9.31 -15.17
C VAL A 97 0.71 8.55 -14.80
N TYR A 98 1.32 8.96 -13.70
CA TYR A 98 2.46 8.28 -13.09
C TYR A 98 1.96 7.33 -12.01
N ALA A 99 2.52 6.12 -11.97
CA ALA A 99 2.19 5.18 -10.91
C ALA A 99 2.66 5.73 -9.55
N SER A 100 1.75 5.84 -8.59
CA SER A 100 2.07 6.26 -7.22
C SER A 100 2.79 5.18 -6.40
N VAL A 101 2.91 3.97 -6.96
CA VAL A 101 3.50 2.78 -6.36
C VAL A 101 4.65 2.29 -7.23
N GLY A 102 5.63 1.63 -6.65
CA GLY A 102 6.83 1.14 -7.36
C GLY A 102 7.89 2.20 -7.64
N GLY A 103 7.68 3.45 -7.23
CA GLY A 103 8.64 4.55 -7.46
C GLY A 103 10.03 4.30 -6.84
N GLY A 104 10.11 3.51 -5.76
CA GLY A 104 11.39 3.10 -5.18
C GLY A 104 12.26 2.27 -6.14
N CYS A 105 11.67 1.63 -7.16
CA CYS A 105 12.42 0.92 -8.19
C CYS A 105 13.43 1.79 -8.93
N LEU A 106 13.12 3.08 -9.11
CA LEU A 106 13.98 4.01 -9.86
C LEU A 106 15.31 4.27 -9.15
N SER A 107 15.36 4.05 -7.83
CA SER A 107 16.59 4.14 -7.03
C SER A 107 17.50 2.91 -7.18
N TYR A 108 17.00 1.80 -7.76
CA TYR A 108 17.70 0.52 -7.86
C TYR A 108 17.69 -0.02 -9.29
N LYS A 109 18.11 0.81 -10.26
CA LYS A 109 18.05 0.49 -11.69
C LYS A 109 18.83 -0.77 -12.08
N GLU A 110 20.01 -0.98 -11.50
CA GLU A 110 20.85 -2.16 -11.80
C GLU A 110 20.20 -3.45 -11.32
N ASP A 111 19.72 -3.46 -10.07
CA ASP A 111 18.99 -4.58 -9.50
C ASP A 111 17.72 -4.86 -10.35
N LEU A 112 17.01 -3.81 -10.76
CA LEU A 112 15.83 -3.94 -11.63
C LEU A 112 16.18 -4.51 -13.01
N ALA A 113 17.26 -4.03 -13.63
CA ALA A 113 17.71 -4.54 -14.92
C ALA A 113 18.04 -6.03 -14.82
N GLN A 114 18.69 -6.45 -13.72
CA GLN A 114 18.96 -7.86 -13.43
C GLN A 114 17.66 -8.67 -13.25
N TYR A 115 16.67 -8.17 -12.50
CA TYR A 115 15.36 -8.83 -12.35
C TYR A 115 14.67 -9.06 -13.71
N MET A 116 14.83 -8.10 -14.61
CA MET A 116 14.20 -8.13 -15.94
C MET A 116 14.99 -8.94 -16.99
N THR A 117 16.01 -9.71 -16.61
CA THR A 117 16.85 -10.52 -17.55
C THR A 117 16.21 -11.82 -18.06
N TYR A 118 14.90 -11.99 -17.89
CA TYR A 118 14.19 -13.20 -18.30
C TYR A 118 13.85 -13.21 -19.81
N ARG A 119 13.45 -14.38 -20.34
CA ARG A 119 12.98 -14.51 -21.72
C ARG A 119 11.45 -14.60 -21.76
N VAL A 120 10.83 -13.74 -22.57
CA VAL A 120 9.37 -13.72 -22.75
C VAL A 120 8.88 -15.09 -23.22
N GLY A 121 7.83 -15.61 -22.56
CA GLY A 121 7.23 -16.90 -22.88
C GLY A 121 8.14 -18.11 -22.61
N LYS A 122 9.20 -17.95 -21.81
CA LYS A 122 10.01 -19.06 -21.27
C LYS A 122 9.83 -19.16 -19.76
N GLU A 123 10.45 -20.16 -19.14
CA GLU A 123 10.48 -20.31 -17.70
C GLU A 123 11.15 -19.10 -17.04
N CYS A 124 10.54 -18.58 -15.97
CA CYS A 124 11.14 -17.53 -15.16
C CYS A 124 12.40 -18.05 -14.45
N PRO A 125 13.46 -17.22 -14.33
CA PRO A 125 14.54 -17.48 -13.39
C PRO A 125 14.01 -17.72 -11.97
N VAL A 126 14.74 -18.49 -11.18
CA VAL A 126 14.43 -18.64 -9.75
C VAL A 126 15.06 -17.48 -9.01
N ASP A 127 14.31 -16.39 -8.87
CA ASP A 127 14.76 -15.12 -8.30
C ASP A 127 13.84 -14.58 -7.20
N ASP A 128 13.04 -15.46 -6.56
CA ASP A 128 12.05 -15.08 -5.53
C ASP A 128 12.65 -14.21 -4.40
N VAL A 129 13.84 -14.56 -3.91
CA VAL A 129 14.55 -13.80 -2.85
C VAL A 129 15.00 -12.43 -3.36
N PHE A 130 15.46 -12.37 -4.61
CA PHE A 130 15.92 -11.14 -5.24
C PHE A 130 14.74 -10.19 -5.52
N ALA A 131 13.64 -10.74 -6.04
CA ALA A 131 12.37 -10.05 -6.22
C ALA A 131 11.86 -9.47 -4.88
N GLN A 132 11.88 -10.27 -3.80
CA GLN A 132 11.49 -9.79 -2.48
C GLN A 132 12.37 -8.63 -2.00
N ARG A 133 13.69 -8.73 -2.16
CA ARG A 133 14.62 -7.67 -1.76
C ARG A 133 14.30 -6.36 -2.48
N LEU A 134 13.97 -6.41 -3.77
CA LEU A 134 13.50 -5.26 -4.52
C LEU A 134 12.18 -4.72 -3.95
N MET A 135 11.19 -5.58 -3.70
CA MET A 135 9.91 -5.16 -3.09
C MET A 135 10.11 -4.44 -1.75
N LEU A 136 10.95 -5.00 -0.86
CA LEU A 136 11.29 -4.41 0.44
C LEU A 136 12.02 -3.06 0.31
N LYS A 137 12.75 -2.86 -0.78
CA LYS A 137 13.39 -1.58 -1.14
C LYS A 137 12.41 -0.54 -1.72
N GLY A 138 11.11 -0.82 -1.76
CA GLY A 138 10.08 0.09 -2.27
C GLY A 138 9.78 -0.09 -3.76
N CYS A 139 10.23 -1.19 -4.35
CA CYS A 139 10.04 -1.53 -5.75
C CYS A 139 8.72 -2.30 -5.99
N GLU A 140 7.71 -2.07 -5.14
CA GLU A 140 6.43 -2.78 -5.15
C GLU A 140 5.32 -1.89 -5.74
N PRO A 141 4.53 -2.38 -6.72
CA PRO A 141 4.61 -3.70 -7.35
C PRO A 141 5.79 -3.79 -8.33
N LEU A 142 6.41 -4.97 -8.39
CA LEU A 142 7.42 -5.24 -9.41
C LEU A 142 6.79 -5.22 -10.81
N PRO A 143 7.54 -4.81 -11.86
CA PRO A 143 7.11 -5.01 -13.23
C PRO A 143 6.71 -6.46 -13.46
N ARG A 144 5.52 -6.67 -14.03
CA ARG A 144 5.00 -8.02 -14.25
C ARG A 144 5.83 -8.73 -15.31
N SER A 145 6.56 -9.76 -14.90
CA SER A 145 7.30 -10.62 -15.83
C SER A 145 6.34 -11.36 -16.78
N ARG A 146 6.69 -11.41 -18.05
CA ARG A 146 6.01 -12.15 -19.13
C ARG A 146 6.62 -13.53 -19.38
N CYS A 147 7.37 -14.06 -18.42
CA CYS A 147 7.75 -15.46 -18.36
C CYS A 147 6.66 -16.27 -17.66
N HIS A 148 6.69 -17.58 -17.81
CA HIS A 148 5.84 -18.48 -17.04
C HIS A 148 6.60 -19.05 -15.84
N PRO A 149 5.96 -19.20 -14.66
CA PRO A 149 6.57 -19.87 -13.53
C PRO A 149 7.07 -21.27 -13.91
N LYS A 150 8.16 -21.71 -13.29
CA LYS A 150 8.67 -23.07 -13.47
C LYS A 150 7.61 -24.08 -13.06
N ALA A 151 7.24 -24.96 -14.00
CA ALA A 151 6.36 -26.08 -13.67
C ALA A 151 7.13 -27.10 -12.80
N PRO A 152 6.48 -27.72 -11.81
CA PRO A 152 7.11 -28.78 -11.04
C PRO A 152 7.48 -29.95 -11.96
N VAL A 153 8.68 -30.49 -11.77
CA VAL A 153 9.19 -31.60 -12.59
C VAL A 153 8.39 -32.86 -12.24
N GLY A 154 7.72 -33.44 -13.24
CA GLY A 154 6.90 -34.63 -13.03
C GLY A 154 5.55 -34.33 -12.36
N TYR A 155 4.95 -33.17 -12.66
CA TYR A 155 3.61 -32.81 -12.17
C TYR A 155 2.63 -33.98 -12.34
N VAL A 156 2.11 -34.45 -11.21
CA VAL A 156 1.02 -35.42 -11.16
C VAL A 156 -0.26 -34.66 -10.86
N GLU A 157 -1.32 -34.95 -11.59
CA GLU A 157 -2.62 -34.38 -11.28
C GLU A 157 -3.00 -34.64 -9.81
N PRO A 158 -3.42 -33.62 -9.06
CA PRO A 158 -3.79 -33.79 -7.66
C PRO A 158 -4.89 -34.82 -7.47
N THR A 159 -4.82 -35.56 -6.36
CA THR A 159 -5.91 -36.44 -5.96
C THR A 159 -7.22 -35.65 -5.81
N PRO A 160 -8.39 -36.20 -6.17
CA PRO A 160 -9.65 -35.47 -6.01
C PRO A 160 -9.90 -35.00 -4.57
N LEU A 161 -10.61 -33.89 -4.42
CA LEU A 161 -11.13 -33.45 -3.12
C LEU A 161 -12.04 -34.54 -2.52
N PRO A 162 -12.03 -34.73 -1.18
CA PRO A 162 -11.29 -33.94 -0.18
C PRO A 162 -9.86 -34.45 0.08
N LYS A 163 -9.40 -35.51 -0.59
CA LYS A 163 -8.11 -36.15 -0.26
C LYS A 163 -6.93 -35.20 -0.48
N SER A 164 -6.93 -34.40 -1.56
CA SER A 164 -5.87 -33.42 -1.83
C SER A 164 -5.60 -32.43 -0.70
N LEU A 165 -6.58 -32.17 0.18
CA LEU A 165 -6.39 -31.23 1.28
C LEU A 165 -5.26 -31.65 2.24
N TRP A 166 -4.99 -32.96 2.34
CA TRP A 166 -4.05 -33.54 3.30
C TRP A 166 -3.07 -34.55 2.68
N SER A 167 -3.08 -34.71 1.35
CA SER A 167 -2.07 -35.48 0.61
C SER A 167 -0.85 -34.61 0.36
N THR A 168 0.37 -35.11 0.64
CA THR A 168 1.61 -34.49 0.14
C THR A 168 1.90 -35.06 -1.25
N PRO A 169 1.93 -34.25 -2.31
CA PRO A 169 2.30 -34.73 -3.64
C PRO A 169 3.76 -35.23 -3.69
N PRO A 170 4.08 -36.24 -4.51
CA PRO A 170 5.41 -36.86 -4.53
C PRO A 170 6.57 -35.90 -4.89
N ASP A 171 6.28 -34.86 -5.66
CA ASP A 171 7.21 -33.82 -6.11
C ASP A 171 7.39 -32.68 -5.10
N THR A 172 6.66 -32.68 -3.99
CA THR A 172 6.64 -31.62 -2.97
C THR A 172 6.83 -32.15 -1.55
N ASN A 173 7.77 -33.09 -1.38
CA ASN A 173 8.17 -33.66 -0.08
C ASN A 173 8.82 -32.65 0.90
N CYS A 174 8.90 -31.36 0.55
CA CYS A 174 9.44 -30.33 1.43
C CYS A 174 8.46 -29.91 2.55
N PHE A 175 7.17 -30.25 2.45
CA PHE A 175 6.16 -29.92 3.45
C PHE A 175 5.53 -31.17 4.07
N ASP A 176 5.72 -31.36 5.38
CA ASP A 176 5.04 -32.43 6.13
C ASP A 176 3.66 -31.97 6.60
N LEU A 177 2.62 -32.52 5.96
CA LEU A 177 1.24 -32.31 6.37
C LEU A 177 0.80 -33.26 7.48
N GLN A 178 1.45 -34.41 7.68
CA GLN A 178 0.89 -35.50 8.50
C GLN A 178 1.03 -35.29 10.01
N PHE A 179 2.00 -34.48 10.44
CA PHE A 179 2.22 -34.21 11.85
C PHE A 179 1.57 -32.90 12.29
N ARG A 180 2.37 -31.82 12.39
CA ARG A 180 1.95 -30.54 12.99
C ARG A 180 0.77 -29.91 12.25
N GLU A 181 0.85 -29.81 10.93
CA GLU A 181 -0.16 -29.12 10.12
C GLU A 181 -1.54 -29.81 10.19
N LYS A 182 -1.58 -31.14 10.27
CA LYS A 182 -2.81 -31.90 10.49
C LYS A 182 -3.39 -31.74 11.89
N GLN A 183 -2.69 -31.18 12.86
CA GLN A 183 -3.27 -30.91 14.19
C GLN A 183 -3.64 -29.45 14.39
N ARG A 184 -3.02 -28.53 13.64
CA ARG A 184 -3.31 -27.09 13.73
C ARG A 184 -4.79 -26.78 13.50
N TRP A 185 -5.26 -25.81 14.27
CA TRP A 185 -6.62 -25.23 14.24
C TRP A 185 -7.75 -26.18 14.64
N GLN A 186 -7.49 -27.45 14.97
CA GLN A 186 -8.57 -28.36 15.36
C GLN A 186 -9.22 -27.97 16.68
N PHE A 187 -8.41 -27.52 17.64
CA PHE A 187 -8.82 -27.19 19.00
C PHE A 187 -8.16 -25.89 19.43
N ASP A 188 -8.83 -25.15 20.32
CA ASP A 188 -8.17 -24.09 21.08
C ASP A 188 -7.16 -24.76 22.03
N ASN A 189 -5.91 -24.31 21.97
CA ASN A 189 -4.83 -24.78 22.83
C ASN A 189 -4.51 -23.79 23.97
N GLY A 190 -5.36 -22.78 24.17
CA GLY A 190 -5.15 -21.70 25.15
C GLY A 190 -4.11 -20.67 24.71
N GLY A 191 -3.70 -20.69 23.45
CA GLY A 191 -2.76 -19.73 22.86
C GLY A 191 -3.46 -18.49 22.29
N LEU A 192 -2.73 -17.74 21.46
CA LEU A 192 -3.29 -16.60 20.69
C LEU A 192 -4.05 -17.05 19.43
N ASP A 193 -4.13 -18.37 19.22
CA ASP A 193 -4.59 -19.03 18.02
C ASP A 193 -6.02 -19.55 18.23
N PHE A 194 -7.00 -19.01 17.51
CA PHE A 194 -8.40 -19.45 17.63
C PHE A 194 -8.62 -20.85 17.07
N GLY A 195 -9.33 -21.69 17.81
CA GLY A 195 -9.79 -22.99 17.30
C GLY A 195 -10.79 -22.83 16.16
N MET A 196 -10.86 -23.80 15.25
CA MET A 196 -11.79 -23.74 14.10
C MET A 196 -13.26 -23.58 14.53
N GLY A 197 -13.65 -24.20 15.64
CA GLY A 197 -15.01 -24.07 16.17
C GLY A 197 -15.35 -22.63 16.57
N GLU A 198 -14.39 -21.93 17.17
CA GLU A 198 -14.53 -20.56 17.64
C GLU A 198 -14.62 -19.58 16.47
N VAL A 199 -13.74 -19.74 15.47
CA VAL A 199 -13.78 -18.96 14.23
C VAL A 199 -15.16 -19.08 13.58
N MET A 200 -15.72 -20.30 13.51
CA MET A 200 -17.05 -20.52 12.95
C MET A 200 -18.20 -19.99 13.82
N ALA A 201 -17.96 -19.78 15.13
CA ALA A 201 -18.94 -19.22 16.07
C ALA A 201 -18.96 -17.69 16.08
N THR A 202 -17.96 -17.02 15.49
CA THR A 202 -17.92 -15.55 15.38
C THR A 202 -19.09 -14.95 14.60
N ARG A 203 -19.71 -15.75 13.73
CA ARG A 203 -20.88 -15.36 12.95
C ARG A 203 -21.97 -16.43 13.03
N ARG A 204 -23.15 -16.11 12.50
CA ARG A 204 -24.25 -17.07 12.43
C ARG A 204 -23.83 -18.26 11.58
N LYS A 205 -24.25 -19.46 11.99
CA LYS A 205 -23.95 -20.70 11.26
C LYS A 205 -24.38 -20.56 9.79
N GLY A 206 -23.48 -20.91 8.87
CA GLY A 206 -23.72 -20.85 7.42
C GLY A 206 -23.53 -19.49 6.75
N THR A 207 -23.17 -18.41 7.49
CA THR A 207 -22.96 -17.10 6.86
C THR A 207 -21.53 -16.84 6.42
N ILE A 208 -20.56 -17.61 6.93
CA ILE A 208 -19.16 -17.52 6.50
C ILE A 208 -19.02 -18.33 5.22
N ARG A 209 -18.65 -17.68 4.12
CA ARG A 209 -18.57 -18.25 2.77
C ARG A 209 -17.20 -18.02 2.14
N ILE A 210 -16.64 -16.84 2.35
CA ILE A 210 -15.34 -16.45 1.82
C ILE A 210 -14.51 -15.74 2.89
N GLY A 211 -13.21 -16.02 2.90
CA GLY A 211 -12.26 -15.33 3.74
C GLY A 211 -10.89 -15.18 3.11
N LEU A 212 -10.04 -14.46 3.82
CA LEU A 212 -8.66 -14.18 3.43
C LEU A 212 -7.73 -14.67 4.52
N ASP A 213 -6.68 -15.39 4.13
CA ASP A 213 -5.63 -15.89 5.02
C ASP A 213 -4.31 -15.23 4.62
N ILE A 214 -3.90 -14.23 5.41
CA ILE A 214 -2.70 -13.44 5.14
C ILE A 214 -1.49 -14.15 5.73
N GLY A 215 -0.56 -14.57 4.86
CA GLY A 215 0.66 -15.27 5.27
C GLY A 215 0.41 -16.72 5.68
N GLY A 216 -0.56 -17.39 5.05
CA GLY A 216 -1.04 -18.72 5.45
C GLY A 216 -0.08 -19.89 5.26
N GLY A 217 1.18 -19.63 4.87
CA GLY A 217 2.22 -20.65 4.68
C GLY A 217 1.81 -21.70 3.65
N THR A 218 1.59 -22.94 4.11
CA THR A 218 1.16 -24.07 3.28
C THR A 218 -0.36 -24.10 3.00
N GLY A 219 -1.15 -23.16 3.54
CA GLY A 219 -2.60 -23.08 3.34
C GLY A 219 -3.42 -23.98 4.26
N THR A 220 -2.90 -24.32 5.43
CA THR A 220 -3.58 -25.24 6.36
C THR A 220 -4.88 -24.67 6.94
N PHE A 221 -4.92 -23.37 7.25
CA PHE A 221 -6.17 -22.72 7.66
C PHE A 221 -7.22 -22.78 6.53
N ALA A 222 -6.80 -22.50 5.28
CA ALA A 222 -7.66 -22.65 4.12
C ALA A 222 -8.17 -24.09 3.93
N ALA A 223 -7.33 -25.11 4.13
CA ALA A 223 -7.76 -26.51 4.09
C ALA A 223 -8.85 -26.82 5.12
N ARG A 224 -8.68 -26.32 6.36
CA ARG A 224 -9.65 -26.49 7.45
C ARG A 224 -10.99 -25.81 7.18
N MET A 225 -10.94 -24.63 6.58
CA MET A 225 -12.13 -23.91 6.15
C MET A 225 -12.81 -24.62 4.98
N LYS A 226 -12.03 -25.19 4.05
CA LYS A 226 -12.55 -25.95 2.92
C LYS A 226 -13.30 -27.21 3.35
N GLU A 227 -12.86 -27.92 4.39
CA GLU A 227 -13.60 -29.03 5.02
C GLU A 227 -15.01 -28.62 5.51
N ARG A 228 -15.22 -27.32 5.77
CA ARG A 228 -16.48 -26.74 6.23
C ARG A 228 -17.20 -25.97 5.11
N ASN A 229 -16.83 -26.21 3.86
CA ASN A 229 -17.37 -25.54 2.67
C ASN A 229 -17.14 -24.02 2.64
N VAL A 230 -16.07 -23.53 3.27
CA VAL A 230 -15.66 -22.12 3.20
C VAL A 230 -14.44 -21.99 2.29
N ASN A 231 -14.50 -21.05 1.35
CA ASN A 231 -13.38 -20.76 0.46
C ASN A 231 -12.49 -19.70 1.09
N ILE A 232 -11.20 -19.99 1.21
CA ILE A 232 -10.22 -19.04 1.70
C ILE A 232 -9.24 -18.75 0.58
N VAL A 233 -9.00 -17.46 0.34
CA VAL A 233 -7.89 -16.99 -0.47
C VAL A 233 -6.68 -16.88 0.45
N THR A 234 -5.66 -17.70 0.25
CA THR A 234 -4.43 -17.65 1.03
C THR A 234 -3.38 -16.82 0.30
N THR A 235 -2.91 -15.76 0.94
CA THR A 235 -1.74 -15.02 0.46
C THR A 235 -0.49 -15.69 0.99
N SER A 236 0.46 -15.95 0.09
CA SER A 236 1.75 -16.53 0.46
C SER A 236 2.83 -16.09 -0.52
N MET A 237 4.07 -16.11 -0.06
CA MET A 237 5.25 -15.89 -0.88
C MET A 237 6.01 -17.21 -1.00
N ASN A 238 6.69 -17.45 -2.12
CA ASN A 238 7.50 -18.65 -2.31
C ASN A 238 8.89 -18.52 -1.65
N LEU A 239 8.94 -18.13 -0.38
CA LEU A 239 10.20 -17.94 0.37
C LEU A 239 10.73 -19.29 0.82
N ASP A 240 11.91 -19.68 0.34
CA ASP A 240 12.55 -20.97 0.68
C ASP A 240 11.69 -22.22 0.41
N GLY A 241 10.63 -22.09 -0.38
CA GLY A 241 9.71 -23.18 -0.67
C GLY A 241 8.61 -22.84 -1.66
N PRO A 242 8.09 -23.83 -2.40
CA PRO A 242 7.07 -23.63 -3.42
C PRO A 242 5.65 -23.51 -2.83
N PHE A 243 5.44 -22.59 -1.87
CA PHE A 243 4.20 -22.48 -1.10
C PHE A 243 2.95 -22.30 -1.97
N ASN A 244 2.99 -21.40 -2.96
CA ASN A 244 1.82 -21.15 -3.82
C ASN A 244 1.43 -22.39 -4.64
N SER A 245 2.42 -23.04 -5.26
CA SER A 245 2.20 -24.29 -6.01
C SER A 245 1.68 -25.41 -5.10
N PHE A 246 2.18 -25.47 -3.87
CA PHE A 246 1.73 -26.45 -2.87
C PHE A 246 0.31 -26.18 -2.38
N ILE A 247 -0.07 -24.92 -2.14
CA ILE A 247 -1.46 -24.56 -1.82
C ILE A 247 -2.38 -24.95 -2.99
N ALA A 248 -1.99 -24.61 -4.22
CA ALA A 248 -2.77 -24.92 -5.41
C ALA A 248 -2.94 -26.43 -5.63
N SER A 249 -1.90 -27.25 -5.39
CA SER A 249 -1.98 -28.71 -5.51
C SER A 249 -2.94 -29.34 -4.50
N ARG A 250 -3.25 -28.66 -3.39
CA ARG A 250 -4.27 -29.09 -2.43
C ARG A 250 -5.70 -28.80 -2.88
N GLY A 251 -5.89 -28.07 -3.99
CA GLY A 251 -7.18 -27.59 -4.47
C GLY A 251 -7.67 -26.33 -3.74
N LEU A 252 -6.73 -25.52 -3.24
CA LEU A 252 -6.98 -24.28 -2.52
C LEU A 252 -6.58 -23.06 -3.36
N ILE A 253 -7.09 -21.87 -2.99
CA ILE A 253 -6.85 -20.64 -3.74
C ILE A 253 -5.61 -19.95 -3.16
N SER A 254 -4.51 -19.95 -3.90
CA SER A 254 -3.28 -19.23 -3.55
C SER A 254 -3.19 -17.89 -4.28
N MET A 255 -2.70 -16.86 -3.59
CA MET A 255 -2.39 -15.55 -4.17
C MET A 255 -0.95 -15.17 -3.83
N HIS A 256 -0.10 -15.03 -4.84
CA HIS A 256 1.29 -14.61 -4.65
C HIS A 256 1.35 -13.10 -4.38
N VAL A 257 1.51 -12.72 -3.11
CA VAL A 257 1.40 -11.33 -2.66
C VAL A 257 2.42 -11.05 -1.57
N GLY A 258 3.10 -9.91 -1.67
CA GLY A 258 4.04 -9.43 -0.66
C GLY A 258 3.37 -9.01 0.65
N VAL A 259 4.16 -8.84 1.72
CA VAL A 259 3.66 -8.51 3.06
C VAL A 259 3.00 -7.11 3.14
N SER A 260 3.37 -6.21 2.23
CA SER A 260 2.98 -4.80 2.22
C SER A 260 1.86 -4.47 1.22
N GLN A 261 1.40 -5.45 0.44
CA GLN A 261 0.44 -5.17 -0.62
C GLN A 261 -0.96 -4.91 -0.05
N ARG A 262 -1.57 -3.81 -0.48
CA ARG A 262 -3.00 -3.58 -0.24
C ARG A 262 -3.79 -4.48 -1.17
N LEU A 263 -4.73 -5.23 -0.59
CA LEU A 263 -5.64 -6.07 -1.33
C LEU A 263 -6.89 -5.25 -1.65
N PRO A 264 -7.18 -4.99 -2.94
CA PRO A 264 -8.25 -4.08 -3.35
C PRO A 264 -9.62 -4.78 -3.29
N PHE A 265 -9.96 -5.38 -2.15
CA PHE A 265 -11.30 -5.88 -1.91
C PHE A 265 -12.25 -4.71 -1.65
N PHE A 266 -13.44 -4.77 -2.26
CA PHE A 266 -14.52 -3.86 -1.90
C PHE A 266 -15.01 -4.15 -0.47
N GLU A 267 -15.59 -3.17 0.20
CA GLU A 267 -16.16 -3.38 1.54
C GLU A 267 -17.16 -4.53 1.54
N ASN A 268 -17.17 -5.33 2.62
CA ASN A 268 -18.02 -6.51 2.79
C ASN A 268 -17.82 -7.64 1.75
N THR A 269 -16.70 -7.65 1.01
CA THR A 269 -16.35 -8.79 0.13
C THR A 269 -16.01 -10.06 0.92
N LEU A 270 -15.34 -9.90 2.07
CA LEU A 270 -14.84 -11.00 2.89
C LEU A 270 -15.65 -11.14 4.17
N ASP A 271 -16.06 -12.36 4.53
CA ASP A 271 -16.79 -12.60 5.77
C ASP A 271 -15.84 -12.65 6.98
N ILE A 272 -14.62 -13.15 6.75
CA ILE A 272 -13.54 -13.25 7.75
C ILE A 272 -12.17 -12.93 7.14
N GLY A 273 -11.27 -12.43 7.98
CA GLY A 273 -9.83 -12.33 7.68
C GLY A 273 -9.05 -13.02 8.79
N TYR A 274 -8.11 -13.88 8.42
CA TYR A 274 -7.13 -14.48 9.31
C TYR A 274 -5.75 -13.95 8.92
N ARG A 275 -4.92 -13.65 9.92
CA ARG A 275 -3.53 -13.24 9.73
C ARG A 275 -2.68 -14.12 10.61
N ALA A 276 -1.81 -14.92 9.99
CA ALA A 276 -0.74 -15.55 10.72
C ALA A 276 0.23 -14.44 11.15
N LEU A 277 0.19 -14.02 12.42
CA LEU A 277 1.29 -13.25 12.97
C LEU A 277 2.46 -14.22 13.08
N TYR A 278 3.49 -14.01 12.27
CA TYR A 278 4.80 -14.59 12.53
C TYR A 278 5.25 -14.08 13.89
N ALA A 279 5.04 -14.87 14.94
CA ALA A 279 5.93 -14.83 16.07
C ALA A 279 7.25 -15.41 15.57
N TYR A 280 8.19 -14.53 15.20
CA TYR A 280 9.60 -14.86 15.35
C TYR A 280 9.79 -15.14 16.84
N SER A 281 9.73 -16.41 17.23
CA SER A 281 10.18 -16.86 18.54
C SER A 281 11.16 -18.00 18.31
N GLU A 282 12.44 -17.61 18.42
CA GLU A 282 13.66 -18.39 18.65
C GLU A 282 14.14 -19.38 17.57
#